data_AF-A0A9Y2JHM7-F1
#
_entry.id   AF-A0A9Y2JHM7-F1
#
_cell.length_a   1.000
_cell.length_b   1.000
_cell.length_c   1.000
_cell.angle_alpha   90.00
_cell.angle_beta   90.00
_cell.angle_gamma   90.00
#
_symmetry.space_group_name_H-M   'P 1'
#
loop_
_entity.id
_entity.type
_entity.pdbx_description
1 polymer ?
#
loop_
_entity_poly.entity_id
_entity_poly.type
_entity_poly.pdbx_seq_one_letter_code
_entity_poly.pdbx_strand_id
1 'polypeptide(L)'
;MNAWAAVLGFIGAVLGSWGAQLIATRREDRRWEREREREDLRWRREHDREERRLRQVEAQRLREQRVANYGDLLTLFQKWDHALGVKAKEMLRPGPVGEFNGSPIMELERDGQALLGTLQTHGSDDIIQAGVEAYFEFCDTNSTLALLHSERPKDMRLKVETSIESSAGAMSTLILRTRAEIEKLMKVDD
;
A
#
# COMPACT_ATOMS: atom_id res chain seq x y z
N MET A 1 -24.20 90.76 7.71
CA MET A 1 -23.57 89.65 6.96
C MET A 1 -24.07 88.35 7.56
N ASN A 2 -24.70 87.50 6.76
CA ASN A 2 -25.57 86.43 7.24
C ASN A 2 -24.75 85.18 7.62
N ALA A 3 -24.56 84.94 8.92
CA ALA A 3 -23.81 83.79 9.45
C ALA A 3 -24.28 82.42 8.91
N TRP A 4 -25.57 82.32 8.55
CA TRP A 4 -26.16 81.14 7.92
C TRP A 4 -25.53 80.76 6.58
N ALA A 5 -25.08 81.73 5.78
CA ALA A 5 -24.43 81.45 4.50
C ALA A 5 -23.03 80.81 4.70
N ALA A 6 -22.31 81.21 5.74
CA ALA A 6 -21.01 80.64 6.08
C ALA A 6 -21.13 79.18 6.60
N VAL A 7 -22.15 78.91 7.41
CA VAL A 7 -22.43 77.55 7.92
C VAL A 7 -22.85 76.60 6.79
N LEU A 8 -23.72 77.05 5.87
CA LEU A 8 -24.12 76.24 4.70
C LEU A 8 -22.94 76.00 3.74
N GLY A 9 -22.08 77.00 3.53
CA GLY A 9 -20.85 76.83 2.75
C GLY A 9 -19.89 75.81 3.35
N PHE A 10 -19.74 75.80 4.68
CA PHE A 10 -18.89 74.84 5.38
C PHE A 10 -19.45 73.41 5.31
N ILE A 11 -20.75 73.23 5.55
CA ILE A 11 -21.42 71.91 5.47
C ILE A 11 -21.36 71.36 4.03
N GLY A 12 -21.58 72.20 3.02
CA GLY A 12 -21.44 71.82 1.62
C GLY A 12 -20.01 71.41 1.23
N ALA A 13 -19.00 72.11 1.75
CA ALA A 13 -17.60 71.77 1.50
C ALA A 13 -17.17 70.45 2.17
N VAL A 14 -17.64 70.20 3.40
CA VAL A 14 -17.35 68.95 4.14
C VAL A 14 -18.06 67.75 3.49
N LEU A 15 -19.34 67.89 3.14
CA LEU A 15 -20.08 66.82 2.44
C LEU A 15 -19.53 66.56 1.03
N GLY A 16 -19.07 67.61 0.33
CA GLY A 16 -18.45 67.50 -0.98
C GLY A 16 -17.12 66.74 -0.96
N SER A 17 -16.26 66.98 0.04
CA SER A 17 -14.98 66.26 0.16
C SER A 17 -15.16 64.79 0.53
N TRP A 18 -16.15 64.48 1.38
CA TRP A 18 -16.50 63.11 1.77
C TRP A 18 -17.13 62.33 0.60
N GLY A 19 -18.01 62.97 -0.18
CA GLY A 19 -18.60 62.35 -1.38
C GLY A 19 -17.56 62.01 -2.45
N ALA A 20 -16.54 62.86 -2.63
CA ALA A 20 -15.46 62.61 -3.57
C ALA A 20 -14.56 61.42 -3.13
N GLN A 21 -14.26 61.31 -1.84
CA GLN A 21 -13.51 60.17 -1.29
C GLN A 21 -14.27 58.85 -1.44
N LEU A 22 -15.59 58.85 -1.23
CA LEU A 22 -16.43 57.65 -1.30
C LEU A 22 -16.63 57.12 -2.74
N ILE A 23 -16.54 58.00 -3.74
CA ILE A 23 -16.58 57.60 -5.16
C ILE A 23 -15.21 57.08 -5.62
N ALA A 24 -14.10 57.62 -5.08
CA ALA A 24 -12.76 57.16 -5.36
C ALA A 24 -12.53 55.74 -4.82
N THR A 25 -12.90 55.47 -3.56
CA THR A 25 -12.81 54.14 -2.95
C THR A 25 -13.62 53.09 -3.71
N ARG A 26 -14.85 53.42 -4.14
CA ARG A 26 -15.68 52.50 -4.94
C ARG A 26 -15.08 52.09 -6.29
N ARG A 27 -14.22 52.92 -6.89
CA ARG A 27 -13.52 52.58 -8.15
C ARG A 27 -12.32 51.69 -7.89
N GLU A 28 -11.63 51.89 -6.78
CA GLU A 28 -10.52 51.06 -6.33
C GLU A 28 -11.02 49.67 -5.92
N ASP A 29 -12.13 49.60 -5.15
CA ASP A 29 -12.76 48.34 -4.75
C ASP A 29 -13.10 47.45 -5.94
N ARG A 30 -13.69 48.02 -7.01
CA ARG A 30 -14.02 47.26 -8.24
C ARG A 30 -12.80 46.80 -9.04
N ARG A 31 -11.66 47.48 -8.91
CA ARG A 31 -10.40 47.03 -9.53
C ARG A 31 -9.82 45.88 -8.72
N TRP A 32 -9.79 46.02 -7.40
CA TRP A 32 -9.34 44.97 -6.48
C TRP A 32 -10.20 43.71 -6.57
N GLU A 33 -11.53 43.81 -6.71
CA GLU A 33 -12.40 42.64 -6.91
C GLU A 33 -11.98 41.82 -8.14
N ARG A 34 -11.72 42.48 -9.28
CA ARG A 34 -11.28 41.79 -10.51
C ARG A 34 -9.87 41.21 -10.41
N GLU A 35 -8.98 41.86 -9.68
CA GLU A 35 -7.63 41.34 -9.43
C GLU A 35 -7.69 40.11 -8.51
N ARG A 36 -8.49 40.19 -7.44
CA ARG A 36 -8.74 39.08 -6.52
C ARG A 36 -9.38 37.89 -7.22
N GLU A 37 -10.38 38.09 -8.07
CA GLU A 37 -10.99 37.00 -8.85
C GLU A 37 -9.97 36.28 -9.76
N ARG A 38 -9.03 37.03 -10.36
CA ARG A 38 -7.97 36.44 -11.20
C ARG A 38 -6.95 35.67 -10.37
N GLU A 39 -6.60 36.19 -9.20
CA GLU A 39 -5.68 35.55 -8.28
C GLU A 39 -6.29 34.27 -7.69
N ASP A 40 -7.54 34.32 -7.25
CA ASP A 40 -8.30 33.16 -6.76
C ASP A 40 -8.37 32.06 -7.84
N LEU A 41 -8.60 32.43 -9.11
CA LEU A 41 -8.60 31.48 -10.23
C LEU A 41 -7.22 30.87 -10.49
N ARG A 42 -6.13 31.64 -10.34
CA ARG A 42 -4.76 31.12 -10.48
C ARG A 42 -4.45 30.16 -9.33
N TRP A 43 -4.77 30.57 -8.11
CA TRP A 43 -4.53 29.77 -6.92
C TRP A 43 -5.31 28.45 -6.96
N ARG A 44 -6.58 28.46 -7.37
CA ARG A 44 -7.36 27.23 -7.60
C ARG A 44 -6.71 26.29 -8.60
N ARG A 45 -6.21 26.81 -9.74
CA ARG A 45 -5.52 25.99 -10.75
C ARG A 45 -4.17 25.46 -10.27
N GLU A 46 -3.47 26.19 -9.41
CA GLU A 46 -2.24 25.73 -8.78
C GLU A 46 -2.53 24.62 -7.78
N HIS A 47 -3.53 24.83 -6.93
CA HIS A 47 -3.98 23.83 -5.96
C HIS A 47 -4.44 22.54 -6.67
N ASP A 48 -5.27 22.64 -7.71
CA ASP A 48 -5.73 21.48 -8.48
C ASP A 48 -4.57 20.72 -9.15
N ARG A 49 -3.55 21.45 -9.64
CA ARG A 49 -2.35 20.82 -10.22
C ARG A 49 -1.52 20.12 -9.15
N GLU A 50 -1.38 20.74 -7.98
CA GLU A 50 -0.61 20.18 -6.87
C GLU A 50 -1.29 18.94 -6.29
N GLU A 51 -2.61 18.97 -6.09
CA GLU A 51 -3.36 17.77 -5.67
C GLU A 51 -3.20 16.60 -6.64
N ARG A 52 -3.26 16.87 -7.96
CA ARG A 52 -3.05 15.82 -8.97
C ARG A 52 -1.65 15.24 -8.90
N ARG A 53 -0.63 16.09 -8.72
CA ARG A 53 0.76 15.64 -8.54
C ARG A 53 0.91 14.79 -7.28
N LEU A 54 0.35 15.24 -6.16
CA LEU A 54 0.40 14.49 -4.90
C LEU A 54 -0.26 13.12 -5.04
N ARG A 55 -1.43 13.04 -5.70
CA ARG A 55 -2.09 11.76 -5.99
C ARG A 55 -1.26 10.85 -6.89
N GLN A 56 -0.58 11.40 -7.90
CA GLN A 56 0.31 10.63 -8.76
C GLN A 56 1.51 10.07 -7.99
N VAL A 57 2.14 10.90 -7.15
CA VAL A 57 3.27 10.48 -6.31
C VAL A 57 2.84 9.41 -5.29
N GLU A 58 1.69 9.57 -4.67
CA GLU A 58 1.14 8.58 -3.74
C GLU A 58 0.80 7.26 -4.43
N ALA A 59 0.18 7.32 -5.61
CA ALA A 59 -0.11 6.13 -6.41
C ALA A 59 1.18 5.39 -6.82
N GLN A 60 2.23 6.13 -7.23
CA GLN A 60 3.54 5.56 -7.54
C GLN A 60 4.16 4.90 -6.31
N ARG A 61 4.14 5.58 -5.16
CA ARG A 61 4.67 5.03 -3.90
C ARG A 61 3.95 3.74 -3.49
N LEU A 62 2.62 3.70 -3.58
CA LEU A 62 1.83 2.50 -3.26
C LEU A 62 2.16 1.34 -4.21
N ARG A 63 2.38 1.64 -5.49
CA ARG A 63 2.82 0.65 -6.49
C ARG A 63 4.20 0.10 -6.16
N GLU A 64 5.18 0.94 -5.84
CA GLU A 64 6.52 0.52 -5.43
C GLU A 64 6.46 -0.36 -4.17
N GLN A 65 5.65 0.02 -3.18
CA GLN A 65 5.42 -0.78 -1.97
C GLN A 65 4.80 -2.15 -2.28
N ARG A 66 3.81 -2.23 -3.19
CA ARG A 66 3.24 -3.51 -3.63
C ARG A 66 4.28 -4.41 -4.27
N VAL A 67 5.09 -3.87 -5.19
CA VAL A 67 6.16 -4.64 -5.85
C VAL A 67 7.17 -5.16 -4.84
N ALA A 68 7.58 -4.33 -3.87
CA ALA A 68 8.48 -4.74 -2.79
C ALA A 68 7.88 -5.87 -1.95
N ASN A 69 6.64 -5.70 -1.46
CA ASN A 69 5.94 -6.71 -0.67
C ASN A 69 5.78 -8.04 -1.42
N TYR A 70 5.51 -7.99 -2.73
CA TYR A 70 5.42 -9.17 -3.58
C TYR A 70 6.78 -9.85 -3.77
N GLY A 71 7.88 -9.09 -3.86
CA GLY A 71 9.23 -9.63 -3.87
C GLY A 71 9.59 -10.35 -2.56
N ASP A 72 9.24 -9.75 -1.42
CA ASP A 72 9.43 -10.37 -0.09
C ASP A 72 8.61 -11.66 0.03
N LEU A 73 7.39 -11.67 -0.50
CA LEU A 73 6.52 -12.84 -0.55
C LEU A 73 7.16 -13.99 -1.33
N LEU A 74 7.63 -13.72 -2.55
CA LEU A 74 8.33 -14.74 -3.36
C LEU A 74 9.57 -15.28 -2.64
N THR A 75 10.33 -14.41 -1.98
CA THR A 75 11.53 -14.79 -1.23
C THR A 75 11.19 -15.69 -0.05
N LEU A 76 10.12 -15.37 0.69
CA LEU A 76 9.63 -16.19 1.79
C LEU A 76 9.22 -17.59 1.31
N PHE A 77 8.49 -17.68 0.20
CA PHE A 77 8.10 -18.97 -0.37
C PHE A 77 9.27 -19.83 -0.80
N GLN A 78 10.31 -19.24 -1.37
CA GLN A 78 11.55 -19.97 -1.69
C GLN A 78 12.20 -20.55 -0.42
N LYS A 79 12.19 -19.81 0.69
CA LYS A 79 12.69 -20.31 1.97
C LYS A 79 11.81 -21.44 2.51
N TRP A 80 10.48 -21.33 2.39
CA TRP A 80 9.54 -22.40 2.78
C TRP A 80 9.76 -23.68 1.99
N ASP A 81 9.79 -23.60 0.66
CA ASP A 81 10.04 -24.75 -0.21
C ASP A 81 11.37 -25.43 0.14
N HIS A 82 12.43 -24.64 0.33
CA HIS A 82 13.73 -25.16 0.76
C HIS A 82 13.65 -25.87 2.12
N ALA A 83 13.02 -25.25 3.12
CA ALA A 83 12.90 -25.80 4.46
C ALA A 83 12.09 -27.10 4.50
N LEU A 84 10.96 -27.16 3.77
CA LEU A 84 10.17 -28.37 3.61
C LEU A 84 10.96 -29.47 2.90
N GLY A 85 11.69 -29.13 1.83
CA GLY A 85 12.53 -30.08 1.10
C GLY A 85 13.65 -30.67 1.96
N VAL A 86 14.28 -29.87 2.81
CA VAL A 86 15.30 -30.36 3.77
C VAL A 86 14.66 -31.29 4.79
N LYS A 87 13.55 -30.87 5.43
CA LYS A 87 12.84 -31.67 6.42
C LYS A 87 12.36 -33.02 5.85
N ALA A 88 11.82 -32.99 4.64
CA ALA A 88 11.40 -34.19 3.92
C ALA A 88 12.55 -35.16 3.66
N LYS A 89 13.70 -34.65 3.16
CA LYS A 89 14.89 -35.47 2.90
C LYS A 89 15.42 -36.11 4.18
N GLU A 90 15.39 -35.40 5.29
CA GLU A 90 15.80 -35.94 6.59
C GLU A 90 14.85 -37.05 7.06
N MET A 91 13.54 -36.88 6.89
CA MET A 91 12.53 -37.90 7.22
C MET A 91 12.63 -39.16 6.38
N LEU A 92 12.99 -39.03 5.12
CA LEU A 92 13.15 -40.15 4.19
C LEU A 92 14.53 -40.83 4.29
N ARG A 93 15.46 -40.25 5.06
CA ARG A 93 16.81 -40.81 5.20
C ARG A 93 16.76 -42.12 6.01
N PRO A 94 17.35 -43.22 5.51
CA PRO A 94 17.44 -44.46 6.28
C PRO A 94 18.35 -44.27 7.49
N GLY A 95 17.84 -44.57 8.70
CA GLY A 95 18.60 -44.51 9.94
C GLY A 95 17.81 -43.93 11.12
N PRO A 96 18.44 -43.80 12.30
CA PRO A 96 17.85 -43.04 13.39
C PRO A 96 17.70 -41.58 12.95
N VAL A 97 16.48 -41.07 13.07
CA VAL A 97 16.22 -39.67 12.74
C VAL A 97 16.97 -38.80 13.74
N GLY A 98 17.79 -37.88 13.22
CA GLY A 98 18.47 -36.88 14.04
C GLY A 98 17.48 -35.97 14.74
N GLU A 99 17.92 -35.28 15.79
CA GLU A 99 17.12 -34.25 16.43
C GLU A 99 16.88 -33.12 15.42
N PHE A 100 15.66 -33.03 14.90
CA PHE A 100 15.31 -31.98 13.95
C PHE A 100 15.27 -30.64 14.68
N ASN A 101 16.11 -29.70 14.24
CA ASN A 101 16.04 -28.33 14.74
C ASN A 101 14.83 -27.63 14.11
N GLY A 102 13.70 -27.59 14.84
CA GLY A 102 12.48 -26.92 14.39
C GLY A 102 12.54 -25.38 14.34
N SER A 103 13.62 -24.77 14.84
CA SER A 103 13.74 -23.31 14.91
C SER A 103 13.56 -22.58 13.58
N PRO A 104 14.16 -23.03 12.45
CA PRO A 104 14.04 -22.31 11.18
C PRO A 104 12.61 -22.28 10.65
N ILE A 105 11.81 -23.33 10.91
CA ILE A 105 10.44 -23.39 10.40
C ILE A 105 9.51 -22.48 11.21
N MET A 106 9.66 -22.44 12.53
CA MET A 106 8.87 -21.51 13.37
C MET A 106 9.15 -20.04 13.05
N GLU A 107 10.42 -19.71 12.75
CA GLU A 107 10.79 -18.37 12.30
C GLU A 107 10.11 -18.03 10.96
N LEU A 108 10.12 -18.98 10.04
CA LEU A 108 9.46 -18.87 8.74
C LEU A 108 7.93 -18.74 8.82
N GLU A 109 7.27 -19.40 9.77
CA GLU A 109 5.84 -19.23 10.05
C GLU A 109 5.54 -17.81 10.55
N ARG A 110 6.36 -17.32 11.49
CA ARG A 110 6.24 -15.95 12.02
C ARG A 110 6.42 -14.89 10.93
N ASP A 111 7.42 -15.07 10.07
CA ASP A 111 7.68 -14.18 8.93
C ASP A 111 6.48 -14.18 7.95
N GLY A 112 5.88 -15.35 7.71
CA GLY A 112 4.65 -15.47 6.92
C GLY A 112 3.48 -14.71 7.50
N GLN A 113 3.23 -14.89 8.79
CA GLN A 113 2.13 -14.19 9.45
C GLN A 113 2.33 -12.66 9.40
N ALA A 114 3.56 -12.18 9.62
CA ALA A 114 3.87 -10.76 9.55
C ALA A 114 3.65 -10.22 8.13
N LEU A 115 4.14 -10.94 7.11
CA LEU A 115 4.02 -10.53 5.72
C LEU A 115 2.57 -10.54 5.22
N LEU A 116 1.75 -11.51 5.64
CA LEU A 116 0.32 -11.53 5.34
C LEU A 116 -0.39 -10.29 5.91
N GLY A 117 0.00 -9.81 7.09
CA GLY A 117 -0.54 -8.55 7.64
C GLY A 117 -0.19 -7.34 6.78
N THR A 118 1.04 -7.28 6.26
CA THR A 118 1.45 -6.22 5.31
C THR A 118 0.67 -6.32 3.99
N LEU A 119 0.49 -7.54 3.47
CA LEU A 119 -0.28 -7.77 2.24
C LEU A 119 -1.76 -7.42 2.40
N GLN A 120 -2.37 -7.64 3.56
CA GLN A 120 -3.77 -7.23 3.80
C GLN A 120 -3.97 -5.71 3.70
N THR A 121 -2.92 -4.92 3.95
CA THR A 121 -3.02 -3.45 3.91
C THR A 121 -2.84 -2.91 2.50
N HIS A 122 -2.00 -3.58 1.68
CA HIS A 122 -1.54 -3.00 0.42
C HIS A 122 -1.68 -3.92 -0.81
N GLY A 123 -1.85 -5.22 -0.64
CA GLY A 123 -1.94 -6.20 -1.71
C GLY A 123 -3.26 -6.16 -2.47
N SER A 124 -3.30 -6.82 -3.62
CA SER A 124 -4.56 -7.11 -4.31
C SER A 124 -5.26 -8.31 -3.69
N ASP A 125 -6.59 -8.34 -3.74
CA ASP A 125 -7.41 -9.41 -3.16
C ASP A 125 -6.99 -10.79 -3.67
N ASP A 126 -6.68 -10.92 -4.96
CA ASP A 126 -6.22 -12.18 -5.57
C ASP A 126 -4.91 -12.70 -4.95
N ILE A 127 -3.96 -11.80 -4.67
CA ILE A 127 -2.67 -12.15 -4.06
C ILE A 127 -2.83 -12.41 -2.57
N ILE A 128 -3.68 -11.64 -1.89
CA ILE A 128 -4.01 -11.89 -0.49
C ILE A 128 -4.61 -13.28 -0.33
N GLN A 129 -5.63 -13.62 -1.12
CA GLN A 129 -6.27 -14.92 -1.07
C GLN A 129 -5.28 -16.05 -1.38
N ALA A 130 -4.53 -15.95 -2.48
CA ALA A 130 -3.55 -16.97 -2.84
C ALA A 130 -2.43 -17.10 -1.79
N GLY A 131 -2.00 -15.99 -1.18
CA GLY A 131 -1.02 -15.96 -0.09
C GLY A 131 -1.51 -16.67 1.15
N VAL A 132 -2.77 -16.44 1.54
CA VAL A 132 -3.44 -17.10 2.66
C VAL A 132 -3.57 -18.61 2.40
N GLU A 133 -4.03 -19.00 1.21
CA GLU A 133 -4.13 -20.41 0.80
C GLU A 133 -2.77 -21.12 0.89
N ALA A 134 -1.71 -20.54 0.31
CA ALA A 134 -0.38 -21.13 0.34
C ALA A 134 0.24 -21.18 1.74
N TYR A 135 -0.03 -20.17 2.59
CA TYR A 135 0.40 -20.19 3.99
C TYR A 135 -0.27 -21.32 4.78
N PHE A 136 -1.59 -21.49 4.64
CA PHE A 136 -2.28 -22.58 5.34
C PHE A 136 -1.80 -23.95 4.88
N GLU A 137 -1.58 -24.13 3.57
CA GLU A 137 -1.04 -25.38 3.03
C GLU A 137 0.37 -25.68 3.55
N PHE A 138 1.20 -24.65 3.71
CA PHE A 138 2.53 -24.76 4.33
C PHE A 138 2.42 -25.21 5.80
N CYS A 139 1.57 -24.55 6.60
CA CYS A 139 1.37 -24.89 8.01
C CYS A 139 0.83 -26.32 8.19
N ASP A 140 -0.12 -26.74 7.33
CA ASP A 140 -0.67 -28.09 7.34
C ASP A 140 0.38 -29.14 6.96
N THR A 141 1.18 -28.85 5.92
CA THR A 141 2.31 -29.71 5.53
C THR A 141 3.35 -29.81 6.64
N ASN A 142 3.72 -28.70 7.26
CA ASN A 142 4.67 -28.70 8.36
C ASN A 142 4.18 -29.54 9.55
N SER A 143 2.90 -29.39 9.91
CA SER A 143 2.22 -30.13 10.97
C SER A 143 2.16 -31.63 10.65
N THR A 144 1.79 -31.98 9.43
CA THR A 144 1.75 -33.37 8.94
C THR A 144 3.12 -34.01 9.01
N LEU A 145 4.17 -33.33 8.54
CA LEU A 145 5.55 -33.82 8.66
C LEU A 145 5.95 -34.00 10.14
N ALA A 146 5.59 -33.07 11.02
CA ALA A 146 5.88 -33.19 12.46
C ALA A 146 5.20 -34.41 13.11
N LEU A 147 3.96 -34.72 12.72
CA LEU A 147 3.24 -35.92 13.17
C LEU A 147 3.85 -37.21 12.60
N LEU A 148 4.20 -37.24 11.32
CA LEU A 148 4.83 -38.40 10.70
C LEU A 148 6.18 -38.72 11.36
N HIS A 149 6.93 -37.68 11.76
CA HIS A 149 8.19 -37.82 12.47
C HIS A 149 8.04 -38.56 13.81
N SER A 150 6.97 -38.28 14.56
CA SER A 150 6.74 -38.89 15.88
C SER A 150 6.18 -40.31 15.78
N GLU A 151 5.29 -40.58 14.82
CA GLU A 151 4.57 -41.86 14.73
C GLU A 151 5.30 -42.95 13.92
N ARG A 152 6.19 -42.57 12.99
CA ARG A 152 6.91 -43.48 12.07
C ARG A 152 6.02 -44.56 11.43
N PRO A 153 4.96 -44.17 10.71
CA PRO A 153 4.06 -45.15 10.12
C PRO A 153 4.73 -45.91 8.96
N LYS A 154 4.24 -47.12 8.65
CA LYS A 154 4.81 -47.96 7.58
C LYS A 154 4.70 -47.35 6.18
N ASP A 155 3.76 -46.42 5.99
CA ASP A 155 3.47 -45.69 4.74
C ASP A 155 4.01 -44.25 4.74
N MET A 156 4.98 -43.93 5.62
CA MET A 156 5.52 -42.59 5.81
C MET A 156 5.93 -41.91 4.50
N ARG A 157 6.59 -42.64 3.59
CA ARG A 157 7.08 -42.08 2.33
C ARG A 157 5.96 -41.49 1.48
N LEU A 158 4.88 -42.25 1.28
CA LEU A 158 3.77 -41.80 0.44
C LEU A 158 3.11 -40.54 1.04
N LYS A 159 2.90 -40.52 2.37
CA LYS A 159 2.28 -39.37 3.05
C LYS A 159 3.16 -38.11 2.99
N VAL A 160 4.47 -38.26 3.17
CA VAL A 160 5.44 -37.17 3.03
C VAL A 160 5.39 -36.62 1.60
N GLU A 161 5.47 -37.48 0.59
CA GLU A 161 5.45 -37.09 -0.83
C GLU A 161 4.15 -36.36 -1.19
N THR A 162 2.97 -36.89 -0.81
CA THR A 162 1.68 -36.25 -1.10
C THR A 162 1.51 -34.88 -0.45
N SER A 163 2.00 -34.73 0.79
CA SER A 163 1.90 -33.46 1.52
C SER A 163 2.79 -32.39 0.90
N ILE A 164 4.01 -32.75 0.48
CA ILE A 164 4.92 -31.83 -0.21
C ILE A 164 4.37 -31.44 -1.58
N GLU A 165 3.81 -32.39 -2.33
CA GLU A 165 3.22 -32.11 -3.65
C GLU A 165 2.06 -31.12 -3.56
N SER A 166 1.20 -31.27 -2.54
CA SER A 166 0.09 -30.34 -2.28
C SER A 166 0.60 -28.92 -1.99
N SER A 167 1.57 -28.80 -1.09
CA SER A 167 2.23 -27.53 -0.76
C SER A 167 2.89 -26.88 -1.98
N ALA A 168 3.66 -27.65 -2.75
CA ALA A 168 4.31 -27.18 -3.98
C ALA A 168 3.30 -26.68 -5.03
N GLY A 169 2.14 -27.33 -5.14
CA GLY A 169 1.06 -26.91 -6.03
C GLY A 169 0.47 -25.54 -5.65
N ALA A 170 0.20 -25.34 -4.36
CA ALA A 170 -0.29 -24.05 -3.84
C ALA A 170 0.75 -22.94 -4.05
N MET A 171 2.03 -23.20 -3.72
CA MET A 171 3.11 -22.24 -3.91
C MET A 171 3.32 -21.87 -5.38
N SER A 172 3.31 -22.85 -6.29
CA SER A 172 3.45 -22.62 -7.73
C SER A 172 2.35 -21.70 -8.27
N THR A 173 1.10 -21.96 -7.87
CA THR A 173 -0.05 -21.13 -8.24
C THR A 173 0.14 -19.69 -7.79
N LEU A 174 0.55 -19.49 -6.54
CA LEU A 174 0.80 -18.17 -5.99
C LEU A 174 1.98 -17.45 -6.66
N ILE A 175 3.09 -18.14 -6.94
CA ILE A 175 4.24 -17.57 -7.64
C ILE A 175 3.82 -17.04 -9.01
N LEU A 176 3.03 -17.82 -9.77
CA LEU A 176 2.54 -17.40 -11.08
C LEU A 176 1.62 -16.17 -10.98
N ARG A 177 0.68 -16.15 -10.02
CA ARG A 177 -0.20 -15.00 -9.79
C ARG A 177 0.59 -13.76 -9.39
N THR A 178 1.52 -13.90 -8.46
CA THR A 178 2.36 -12.80 -7.96
C THR A 178 3.22 -12.21 -9.08
N ARG A 179 3.82 -13.06 -9.91
CA ARG A 179 4.61 -12.61 -11.06
C ARG A 179 3.75 -11.87 -12.09
N ALA A 180 2.57 -12.41 -12.41
CA ALA A 180 1.64 -11.75 -13.32
C ALA A 180 1.20 -10.38 -12.78
N GLU A 181 0.97 -10.26 -11.48
CA GLU A 181 0.59 -9.00 -10.86
C GLU A 181 1.73 -7.98 -10.82
N ILE A 182 2.97 -8.41 -10.52
CA ILE A 182 4.16 -7.56 -10.66
C ILE A 182 4.29 -7.06 -12.10
N GLU A 183 4.12 -7.94 -13.10
CA GLU A 183 4.22 -7.56 -14.51
C GLU A 183 3.14 -6.55 -14.91
N LYS A 184 1.89 -6.72 -14.44
CA LYS A 184 0.83 -5.73 -14.63
C LYS A 184 1.20 -4.39 -14.01
N LEU A 185 1.69 -4.40 -12.77
CA LEU A 185 2.13 -3.18 -12.10
C LEU A 185 3.26 -2.55 -12.90
N MET A 186 4.25 -3.29 -13.40
CA MET A 186 5.39 -2.71 -14.13
C MET A 186 5.03 -2.09 -15.49
N LYS A 187 3.97 -2.53 -16.17
CA LYS A 187 3.58 -2.07 -17.52
C LYS A 187 2.80 -0.76 -17.58
N VAL A 188 2.47 -0.13 -16.45
CA VAL A 188 1.60 1.07 -16.40
C VAL A 188 2.31 2.37 -16.84
N ASP A 189 3.60 2.34 -17.18
CA ASP A 189 4.40 3.54 -17.47
C ASP A 189 4.59 3.91 -18.95
N ASP A 190 3.90 3.25 -19.89
CA ASP A 190 3.88 3.61 -21.33
C ASP A 190 2.54 4.24 -21.75
#